data_AF-A0AAW6VGE4-F1
#
_entry.id   AF-A0AAW6VGE4-F1
#
_cell.length_a   1.000
_cell.length_b   1.000
_cell.length_c   1.000
_cell.angle_alpha   90.00
_cell.angle_beta   90.00
_cell.angle_gamma   90.00
#
_symmetry.space_group_name_H-M   'P 1'
#
loop_
_entity.id
_entity.type
_entity.pdbx_description
1 polymer ?
#
loop_
_entity_poly.entity_id
_entity_poly.type
_entity_poly.pdbx_seq_one_letter_code
_entity_poly.pdbx_strand_id
1 'polypeptide(L)'
;MEISNNENLYTNFYKNIKKEKSDILPIEIFKIDEKNIVRNSNLEKYYNNEEKNIDSGIINNWISYNIKNNTDKNTLVLQRMKDNDPYAWEHWQSNTKFDNITNEWTNQMKTATFGNVYEDAKDFEDFVNNWIEKGYSESEALERANFYAMAGLLDYGKQKAIAIYNRELGYDDKKQHGFHLIDNPPLKKAILDTLDSLDTGSVADLVSNLFLNYPSKTTTSFEDLLNQYGVKLEDLNEKQLEEEQSKFTFTGNININDKMSLEYQNFIFDTLIGFFKDRINSIREYKENIEKTTNSSLDNIQNSYDILIENFKRNTKEYNKDKNILDEYMKNNKANIYDRNFV
;
A
#
# COMPACT_ATOMS: atom_id res chain seq x y z
N MET A 1 5.11 47.89 -4.83
CA MET A 1 4.18 47.33 -3.83
C MET A 1 3.99 45.88 -4.24
N GLU A 2 4.95 45.05 -3.83
CA GLU A 2 5.09 43.65 -4.22
C GLU A 2 4.67 42.80 -3.03
N ILE A 3 3.79 41.84 -3.26
CA ILE A 3 3.27 40.92 -2.26
C ILE A 3 4.32 39.81 -2.12
N SER A 4 4.96 39.75 -0.96
CA SER A 4 5.99 38.77 -0.63
C SER A 4 5.42 37.35 -0.55
N ASN A 5 6.10 36.44 -1.24
CA ASN A 5 5.89 35.00 -1.28
C ASN A 5 5.81 34.38 0.12
N ASN A 6 4.75 33.61 0.38
CA ASN A 6 4.67 32.70 1.52
C ASN A 6 5.36 31.38 1.15
N GLU A 7 6.68 31.35 1.34
CA GLU A 7 7.52 30.16 1.23
C GLU A 7 7.32 29.25 2.46
N ASN A 8 6.60 28.15 2.27
CA ASN A 8 6.95 26.79 2.69
C ASN A 8 7.32 26.57 4.19
N LEU A 9 6.33 26.25 5.02
CA LEU A 9 6.45 25.89 6.45
C LEU A 9 7.47 24.76 6.73
N TYR A 10 7.63 23.80 5.81
CA TYR A 10 8.63 22.73 5.94
C TYR A 10 10.08 23.17 5.67
N THR A 11 10.28 24.30 4.96
CA THR A 11 11.62 24.80 4.60
C THR A 11 12.24 25.66 5.72
N ASN A 12 11.41 26.31 6.54
CA ASN A 12 11.89 27.13 7.66
C ASN A 12 12.33 26.31 8.88
N PHE A 13 11.74 25.13 9.11
CA PHE A 13 12.24 24.17 10.11
C PHE A 13 13.71 23.78 9.84
N TYR A 14 14.08 23.56 8.57
CA TYR A 14 15.46 23.26 8.17
C TYR A 14 16.41 24.48 8.18
N LYS A 15 15.90 25.71 8.01
CA LYS A 15 16.73 26.93 8.03
C LYS A 15 17.08 27.36 9.45
N ASN A 16 16.22 27.12 10.43
CA ASN A 16 16.47 27.56 11.82
C ASN A 16 17.32 26.58 12.64
N ILE A 17 17.46 25.32 12.22
CA ILE A 17 18.46 24.39 12.75
C ILE A 17 19.91 24.83 12.40
N LYS A 18 20.10 25.75 11.42
CA LYS A 18 21.44 26.20 10.99
C LYS A 18 22.09 27.28 11.87
N LYS A 19 21.41 27.84 12.88
CA LYS A 19 21.98 28.99 13.64
C LYS A 19 22.70 28.65 14.93
N GLU A 20 22.64 27.40 15.41
CA GLU A 20 23.47 26.97 16.53
C GLU A 20 24.27 25.71 16.14
N LYS A 21 25.59 25.88 16.19
CA LYS A 21 26.71 24.98 15.85
C LYS A 21 26.44 23.46 15.85
N SER A 22 26.83 22.86 14.71
CA SER A 22 27.29 21.49 14.36
C SER A 22 26.95 20.33 15.32
N ASP A 23 26.43 19.20 14.83
CA ASP A 23 27.14 18.30 13.91
C ASP A 23 26.23 17.68 12.83
N ILE A 24 26.47 18.07 11.57
CA ILE A 24 26.20 17.20 10.42
C ILE A 24 27.42 16.28 10.32
N LEU A 25 27.22 14.96 10.46
CA LEU A 25 28.20 14.02 9.93
C LEU A 25 28.12 14.07 8.38
N PRO A 26 29.21 14.42 7.68
CA PRO A 26 29.24 14.40 6.23
C PRO A 26 29.08 12.97 5.69
N ILE A 27 28.28 12.81 4.65
CA ILE A 27 28.05 11.56 3.90
C ILE A 27 29.35 11.00 3.26
N GLU A 28 30.47 11.73 3.32
CA GLU A 28 31.75 11.35 2.70
C GLU A 28 32.66 10.44 3.57
N ILE A 29 32.24 9.99 4.77
CA ILE A 29 33.08 9.13 5.63
C ILE A 29 32.89 7.61 5.35
N PHE A 30 31.89 7.20 4.56
CA PHE A 30 31.67 5.78 4.24
C PHE A 30 32.16 5.41 2.84
N LYS A 31 33.48 5.35 2.64
CA LYS A 31 34.07 4.49 1.60
C LYS A 31 34.40 3.14 2.21
N ILE A 32 33.65 2.11 1.85
CA ILE A 32 33.93 0.73 2.23
C ILE A 32 35.14 0.25 1.43
N ASP A 33 36.17 -0.26 2.10
CA ASP A 33 37.28 -0.99 1.48
C ASP A 33 36.81 -2.41 1.14
N GLU A 34 36.44 -2.64 -0.13
CA GLU A 34 35.92 -3.92 -0.64
C GLU A 34 36.91 -5.09 -0.49
N LYS A 35 38.20 -4.83 -0.18
CA LYS A 35 39.23 -5.87 -0.09
C LYS A 35 39.18 -6.71 1.19
N ASN A 36 38.35 -6.35 2.17
CA ASN A 36 38.22 -7.06 3.45
C ASN A 36 36.85 -7.75 3.68
N ILE A 37 36.05 -7.94 2.61
CA ILE A 37 34.79 -8.68 2.71
C ILE A 37 35.06 -10.18 2.82
N VAL A 38 34.90 -10.76 4.02
CA VAL A 38 34.82 -12.21 4.20
C VAL A 38 33.40 -12.65 3.86
N ARG A 39 33.20 -13.26 2.68
CA ARG A 39 31.96 -13.96 2.33
C ARG A 39 31.85 -15.22 3.17
N ASN A 40 30.85 -15.29 4.05
CA ASN A 40 30.58 -16.49 4.84
C ASN A 40 29.59 -17.40 4.12
N SER A 41 30.03 -18.61 3.83
CA SER A 41 29.42 -19.63 2.97
C SER A 41 28.42 -20.56 3.68
N ASN A 42 27.74 -20.11 4.73
CA ASN A 42 26.84 -20.97 5.50
C ASN A 42 25.37 -20.71 5.18
N LEU A 43 24.99 -21.05 3.95
CA LEU A 43 23.60 -21.07 3.45
C LEU A 43 22.85 -22.38 3.75
N GLU A 44 23.47 -23.35 4.41
CA GLU A 44 22.92 -24.72 4.49
C GLU A 44 22.16 -25.10 5.78
N LYS A 45 22.05 -24.22 6.79
CA LYS A 45 21.55 -24.66 8.12
C LYS A 45 20.09 -24.34 8.47
N TYR A 46 19.30 -23.75 7.57
CA TYR A 46 17.89 -23.43 7.85
C TYR A 46 16.85 -24.42 7.30
N TYR A 47 17.27 -25.54 6.69
CA TYR A 47 16.32 -26.53 6.10
C TYR A 47 16.00 -27.77 6.97
N ASN A 48 16.62 -27.94 8.14
CA ASN A 48 16.51 -29.20 8.89
C ASN A 48 15.67 -29.09 10.17
N ASN A 49 14.38 -28.78 10.04
CA ASN A 49 13.38 -29.21 11.03
C ASN A 49 12.22 -29.91 10.31
N GLU A 50 12.37 -31.23 10.23
CA GLU A 50 11.36 -32.19 9.78
C GLU A 50 10.26 -32.34 10.84
N GLU A 51 9.34 -31.38 10.91
CA GLU A 51 7.93 -31.75 10.90
C GLU A 51 7.47 -31.45 9.48
N LYS A 52 6.86 -32.44 8.80
CA LYS A 52 6.33 -32.29 7.43
C LYS A 52 5.22 -31.24 7.44
N ASN A 53 5.60 -29.97 7.47
CA ASN A 53 4.80 -28.89 6.93
C ASN A 53 4.58 -29.28 5.47
N ILE A 54 3.35 -29.65 5.16
CA ILE A 54 2.89 -29.89 3.81
C ILE A 54 3.38 -28.70 3.00
N ASP A 55 4.27 -28.98 2.05
CA ASP A 55 4.82 -27.99 1.15
C ASP A 55 3.66 -27.50 0.27
N SER A 56 2.96 -26.47 0.74
CA SER A 56 1.92 -25.77 -0.01
C SER A 56 2.48 -25.12 -1.28
N GLY A 57 3.80 -25.18 -1.50
CA GLY A 57 4.50 -24.72 -2.69
C GLY A 57 4.26 -25.52 -3.97
N ILE A 58 3.57 -26.67 -3.94
CA ILE A 58 3.33 -27.47 -5.17
C ILE A 58 1.87 -27.40 -5.62
N ILE A 59 1.34 -26.19 -5.78
CA ILE A 59 0.34 -25.90 -6.81
C ILE A 59 0.67 -24.52 -7.38
N ASN A 60 1.60 -24.46 -8.33
CA ASN A 60 1.65 -23.30 -9.23
C ASN A 60 0.22 -23.11 -9.75
N ASN A 61 -0.41 -21.97 -9.54
CA ASN A 61 -1.77 -21.73 -10.04
C ASN A 61 -1.72 -21.62 -11.58
N TRP A 62 -2.64 -22.29 -12.29
CA TRP A 62 -2.70 -22.38 -13.77
C TRP A 62 -4.09 -22.01 -14.35
N ILE A 63 -4.96 -21.36 -13.59
CA ILE A 63 -6.29 -20.89 -13.95
C ILE A 63 -6.31 -20.21 -15.33
N SER A 64 -5.59 -19.10 -15.49
CA SER A 64 -5.51 -18.32 -16.72
C SER A 64 -4.90 -19.12 -17.87
N TYR A 65 -3.86 -19.91 -17.61
CA TYR A 65 -3.27 -20.79 -18.63
C TYR A 65 -4.25 -21.86 -19.12
N ASN A 66 -5.02 -22.49 -18.23
CA ASN A 66 -5.98 -23.52 -18.58
C ASN A 66 -7.22 -22.95 -19.28
N ILE A 67 -7.69 -21.78 -18.86
CA ILE A 67 -8.76 -21.06 -19.57
C ILE A 67 -8.34 -20.79 -21.02
N LYS A 68 -7.10 -20.29 -21.23
CA LYS A 68 -6.55 -20.00 -22.58
C LYS A 68 -6.38 -21.26 -23.44
N ASN A 69 -6.14 -22.42 -22.84
CA ASN A 69 -5.94 -23.69 -23.57
C ASN A 69 -7.24 -24.49 -23.78
N ASN A 70 -8.42 -23.87 -23.60
CA ASN A 70 -9.73 -24.51 -23.78
C ASN A 70 -9.95 -25.75 -22.90
N THR A 71 -9.38 -25.78 -21.70
CA THR A 71 -9.75 -26.80 -20.68
C THR A 71 -11.26 -26.74 -20.43
N ASP A 72 -11.90 -27.89 -20.19
CA ASP A 72 -13.33 -27.94 -19.89
C ASP A 72 -13.65 -27.04 -18.68
N LYS A 73 -14.56 -26.09 -18.90
CA LYS A 73 -15.02 -25.08 -17.94
C LYS A 73 -15.63 -25.68 -16.68
N ASN A 74 -16.10 -26.92 -16.73
CA ASN A 74 -16.65 -27.63 -15.57
C ASN A 74 -15.58 -28.34 -14.73
N THR A 75 -14.33 -28.41 -15.21
CA THR A 75 -13.24 -29.02 -14.45
C THR A 75 -12.94 -28.18 -13.22
N LEU A 76 -12.88 -28.82 -12.05
CA LEU A 76 -12.48 -28.17 -10.81
C LEU A 76 -11.03 -27.68 -10.89
N VAL A 77 -10.79 -26.43 -10.47
CA VAL A 77 -9.44 -25.81 -10.47
C VAL A 77 -8.48 -26.64 -9.60
N LEU A 78 -8.96 -27.08 -8.44
CA LEU A 78 -8.18 -27.86 -7.48
C LEU A 78 -8.22 -29.38 -7.74
N GLN A 79 -8.74 -29.85 -8.89
CA GLN A 79 -8.81 -31.28 -9.19
C GLN A 79 -7.43 -31.95 -9.14
N ARG A 80 -6.40 -31.30 -9.68
CA ARG A 80 -5.03 -31.85 -9.66
C ARG A 80 -4.44 -31.94 -8.25
N MET A 81 -4.80 -31.03 -7.34
CA MET A 81 -4.41 -31.14 -5.93
C MET A 81 -4.98 -32.42 -5.33
N LYS A 82 -6.28 -32.65 -5.55
CA LYS A 82 -6.96 -33.86 -5.10
C LYS A 82 -6.37 -35.12 -5.72
N ASP A 83 -6.03 -35.10 -7.00
CA ASP A 83 -5.50 -36.27 -7.71
C ASP A 83 -4.07 -36.62 -7.29
N ASN A 84 -3.23 -35.61 -7.04
CA ASN A 84 -1.82 -35.80 -6.70
C ASN A 84 -1.60 -36.04 -5.19
N ASP A 85 -2.40 -35.41 -4.32
CA ASP A 85 -2.33 -35.60 -2.88
C ASP A 85 -3.72 -35.60 -2.23
N PRO A 86 -4.46 -36.73 -2.35
CA PRO A 86 -5.78 -36.87 -1.75
C PRO A 86 -5.79 -36.66 -0.23
N TYR A 87 -4.69 -37.00 0.46
CA TYR A 87 -4.58 -36.89 1.91
C TYR A 87 -4.44 -35.44 2.36
N ALA A 88 -3.56 -34.66 1.72
CA ALA A 88 -3.45 -33.22 1.98
C ALA A 88 -4.75 -32.50 1.63
N TRP A 89 -5.42 -32.91 0.56
CA TRP A 89 -6.75 -32.40 0.20
C TRP A 89 -7.78 -32.67 1.29
N GLU A 90 -7.94 -33.91 1.77
CA GLU A 90 -8.86 -34.26 2.85
C GLU A 90 -8.52 -33.56 4.18
N HIS A 91 -7.23 -33.38 4.47
CA HIS A 91 -6.78 -32.66 5.67
C HIS A 91 -7.07 -31.16 5.59
N TRP A 92 -6.82 -30.52 4.44
CA TRP A 92 -7.21 -29.14 4.18
C TRP A 92 -8.74 -28.96 4.26
N GLN A 93 -9.51 -29.93 3.77
CA GLN A 93 -10.96 -29.90 3.83
C GLN A 93 -11.54 -30.04 5.25
N SER A 94 -10.89 -30.84 6.10
CA SER A 94 -11.37 -31.20 7.45
C SER A 94 -10.86 -30.28 8.56
N ASN A 95 -10.01 -29.30 8.23
CA ASN A 95 -9.48 -28.37 9.23
C ASN A 95 -10.56 -27.38 9.67
N THR A 96 -11.17 -27.65 10.83
CA THR A 96 -12.31 -26.92 11.41
C THR A 96 -11.89 -25.68 12.22
N LYS A 97 -10.61 -25.30 12.20
CA LYS A 97 -10.05 -24.24 13.07
C LYS A 97 -10.09 -22.83 12.47
N PHE A 98 -10.69 -22.64 11.30
CA PHE A 98 -10.78 -21.32 10.68
C PHE A 98 -11.94 -20.51 11.26
N ASP A 99 -11.81 -19.18 11.26
CA ASP A 99 -12.95 -18.30 11.53
C ASP A 99 -14.02 -18.42 10.42
N ASN A 100 -15.24 -17.94 10.67
CA ASN A 100 -16.37 -18.09 9.74
C ASN A 100 -16.07 -17.51 8.34
N ILE A 101 -15.32 -16.41 8.27
CA ILE A 101 -14.95 -15.73 7.02
C ILE A 101 -13.94 -16.55 6.23
N THR A 102 -12.88 -17.03 6.88
CA THR A 102 -11.88 -17.89 6.24
C THR A 102 -12.50 -19.23 5.78
N ASN A 103 -13.44 -19.77 6.55
CA ASN A 103 -14.22 -20.95 6.16
C ASN A 103 -15.06 -20.71 4.89
N GLU A 104 -15.67 -19.53 4.76
CA GLU A 104 -16.47 -19.18 3.58
C GLU A 104 -15.61 -19.15 2.32
N TRP A 105 -14.50 -18.39 2.33
CA TRP A 105 -13.53 -18.36 1.23
C TRP A 105 -13.05 -19.77 0.84
N THR A 106 -12.68 -20.57 1.85
CA THR A 106 -12.24 -21.96 1.67
C THR A 106 -13.28 -22.82 0.97
N ASN A 107 -14.57 -22.67 1.32
CA ASN A 107 -15.65 -23.40 0.68
C ASN A 107 -15.91 -22.97 -0.76
N GLN A 108 -15.76 -21.68 -1.07
CA GLN A 108 -15.89 -21.21 -2.45
C GLN A 108 -14.78 -21.79 -3.34
N MET A 109 -13.52 -21.73 -2.88
CA MET A 109 -12.38 -22.31 -3.61
C MET A 109 -12.53 -23.81 -3.87
N LYS A 110 -13.14 -24.58 -2.96
CA LYS A 110 -13.43 -26.03 -3.16
C LYS A 110 -14.33 -26.33 -4.36
N THR A 111 -15.21 -25.40 -4.70
CA THR A 111 -16.21 -25.56 -5.77
C THR A 111 -15.83 -24.79 -7.05
N ALA A 112 -14.66 -24.15 -7.06
CA ALA A 112 -14.17 -23.39 -8.20
C ALA A 112 -13.88 -24.31 -9.39
N THR A 113 -14.41 -23.96 -10.54
CA THR A 113 -14.11 -24.54 -11.86
C THR A 113 -13.47 -23.47 -12.74
N PHE A 114 -12.78 -23.88 -13.82
CA PHE A 114 -12.21 -22.91 -14.77
C PHE A 114 -13.27 -21.99 -15.39
N GLY A 115 -14.55 -22.38 -15.39
CA GLY A 115 -15.65 -21.58 -15.89
C GLY A 115 -16.23 -20.54 -14.92
N ASN A 116 -15.99 -20.66 -13.61
CA ASN A 116 -16.62 -19.80 -12.60
C ASN A 116 -15.64 -19.17 -11.59
N VAL A 117 -14.34 -19.35 -11.81
CA VAL A 117 -13.28 -18.88 -10.91
C VAL A 117 -13.20 -17.36 -10.82
N TYR A 118 -13.62 -16.64 -11.87
CA TYR A 118 -13.78 -15.18 -11.88
C TYR A 118 -15.25 -14.74 -11.98
N GLU A 119 -16.16 -15.52 -11.38
CA GLU A 119 -17.59 -15.16 -11.33
C GLU A 119 -17.78 -13.73 -10.79
N ASP A 120 -18.58 -12.92 -11.50
CA ASP A 120 -18.86 -11.52 -11.18
C ASP A 120 -17.60 -10.67 -10.82
N ALA A 121 -16.42 -11.01 -11.34
CA ALA A 121 -15.14 -10.43 -10.92
C ALA A 121 -14.27 -10.01 -12.11
N LYS A 122 -14.86 -9.28 -13.05
CA LYS A 122 -14.17 -8.88 -14.29
C LYS A 122 -12.91 -8.04 -14.04
N ASP A 123 -12.99 -7.06 -13.15
CA ASP A 123 -11.85 -6.20 -12.83
C ASP A 123 -10.68 -7.01 -12.26
N PHE A 124 -10.98 -8.00 -11.41
CA PHE A 124 -10.01 -8.94 -10.86
C PHE A 124 -9.39 -9.83 -11.93
N GLU A 125 -10.19 -10.40 -12.83
CA GLU A 125 -9.72 -11.21 -13.96
C GLU A 125 -8.80 -10.42 -14.89
N ASP A 126 -9.21 -9.21 -15.27
CA ASP A 126 -8.44 -8.33 -16.15
C ASP A 126 -7.12 -7.93 -15.47
N PHE A 127 -7.14 -7.63 -14.15
CA PHE A 127 -5.93 -7.34 -13.38
C PHE A 127 -4.94 -8.50 -13.38
N VAL A 128 -5.40 -9.73 -13.08
CA VAL A 128 -4.54 -10.91 -13.07
C VAL A 128 -3.95 -11.17 -14.46
N ASN A 129 -4.75 -11.11 -15.52
CA ASN A 129 -4.29 -11.30 -16.89
C ASN A 129 -3.22 -10.27 -17.29
N ASN A 130 -3.40 -9.01 -16.93
CA ASN A 130 -2.43 -7.94 -17.23
C ASN A 130 -1.05 -8.20 -16.59
N TRP A 131 -1.01 -8.73 -15.36
CA TRP A 131 0.27 -9.07 -14.71
C TRP A 131 0.93 -10.30 -15.32
N ILE A 132 0.14 -11.30 -15.74
CA ILE A 132 0.67 -12.45 -16.49
C ILE A 132 1.26 -12.00 -17.82
N GLU A 133 0.62 -11.08 -18.54
CA GLU A 133 1.13 -10.51 -19.79
C GLU A 133 2.43 -9.72 -19.59
N LYS A 134 2.64 -9.14 -18.41
CA LYS A 134 3.92 -8.51 -18.00
C LYS A 134 5.03 -9.53 -17.66
N GLY A 135 4.74 -10.83 -17.70
CA GLY A 135 5.72 -11.90 -17.48
C GLY A 135 5.73 -12.50 -16.08
N TYR A 136 4.78 -12.12 -15.21
CA TYR A 136 4.64 -12.73 -13.89
C TYR A 136 3.96 -14.10 -13.99
N SER A 137 4.27 -14.99 -13.04
CA SER A 137 3.49 -16.21 -12.88
C SER A 137 2.07 -15.86 -12.43
N GLU A 138 1.13 -16.76 -12.71
CA GLU A 138 -0.24 -16.57 -12.26
C GLU A 138 -0.35 -16.56 -10.72
N SER A 139 0.50 -17.32 -10.02
CA SER A 139 0.56 -17.27 -8.55
C SER A 139 0.91 -15.86 -8.06
N GLU A 140 1.96 -15.26 -8.62
CA GLU A 140 2.37 -13.90 -8.27
C GLU A 140 1.29 -12.88 -8.65
N ALA A 141 0.64 -13.04 -9.81
CA ALA A 141 -0.44 -12.16 -10.23
C ALA A 141 -1.66 -12.22 -9.30
N LEU A 142 -2.05 -13.42 -8.85
CA LEU A 142 -3.12 -13.63 -7.88
C LEU A 142 -2.77 -13.08 -6.49
N GLU A 143 -1.56 -13.32 -6.01
CA GLU A 143 -1.06 -12.73 -4.76
C GLU A 143 -1.06 -11.20 -4.83
N ARG A 144 -0.65 -10.63 -5.95
CA ARG A 144 -0.69 -9.18 -6.14
C ARG A 144 -2.12 -8.66 -6.16
N ALA A 145 -3.04 -9.35 -6.85
CA ALA A 145 -4.46 -9.02 -6.86
C ALA A 145 -5.07 -9.06 -5.45
N ASN A 146 -4.62 -10.01 -4.62
CA ASN A 146 -4.99 -10.12 -3.21
C ASN A 146 -4.75 -8.82 -2.44
N PHE A 147 -3.52 -8.30 -2.52
CA PHE A 147 -3.13 -7.11 -1.78
C PHE A 147 -3.80 -5.85 -2.34
N TYR A 148 -3.99 -5.77 -3.66
CA TYR A 148 -4.75 -4.65 -4.24
C TYR A 148 -6.21 -4.67 -3.79
N ALA A 149 -6.83 -5.84 -3.76
CA ALA A 149 -8.17 -6.02 -3.23
C ALA A 149 -8.22 -5.64 -1.75
N MET A 150 -7.31 -6.15 -0.92
CA MET A 150 -7.19 -5.83 0.50
C MET A 150 -7.05 -4.32 0.78
N ALA A 151 -6.33 -3.60 -0.09
CA ALA A 151 -6.16 -2.16 0.01
C ALA A 151 -7.39 -1.36 -0.46
N GLY A 152 -8.45 -1.99 -1.00
CA GLY A 152 -9.58 -1.29 -1.61
C GLY A 152 -9.22 -0.60 -2.94
N LEU A 153 -8.28 -1.19 -3.71
CA LEU A 153 -7.83 -0.69 -5.01
C LEU A 153 -8.30 -1.57 -6.18
N LEU A 154 -8.84 -2.75 -5.90
CA LEU A 154 -9.32 -3.71 -6.87
C LEU A 154 -10.63 -4.33 -6.39
N ASP A 155 -11.68 -4.26 -7.21
CA ASP A 155 -12.89 -5.02 -6.97
C ASP A 155 -12.62 -6.50 -7.27
N TYR A 156 -12.87 -7.35 -6.28
CA TYR A 156 -12.66 -8.79 -6.38
C TYR A 156 -13.93 -9.59 -6.64
N GLY A 157 -15.11 -8.95 -6.60
CA GLY A 157 -16.39 -9.60 -6.85
C GLY A 157 -16.55 -10.96 -6.16
N LYS A 158 -17.01 -11.95 -6.92
CA LYS A 158 -17.24 -13.32 -6.45
C LYS A 158 -16.16 -14.31 -6.89
N GLN A 159 -14.95 -13.82 -7.16
CA GLN A 159 -13.83 -14.67 -7.57
C GLN A 159 -13.55 -15.76 -6.53
N LYS A 160 -13.13 -16.94 -6.99
CA LYS A 160 -12.82 -18.13 -6.20
C LYS A 160 -11.38 -18.60 -6.43
N ALA A 161 -10.54 -17.73 -6.97
CA ALA A 161 -9.14 -18.00 -7.32
C ALA A 161 -8.24 -17.94 -6.09
N ILE A 162 -8.48 -16.98 -5.19
CA ILE A 162 -7.63 -16.75 -4.01
C ILE A 162 -8.44 -16.09 -2.88
N ALA A 163 -8.21 -16.46 -1.62
CA ALA A 163 -8.87 -15.81 -0.49
C ALA A 163 -8.21 -14.46 -0.18
N ILE A 164 -8.98 -13.36 -0.13
CA ILE A 164 -8.44 -12.03 0.22
C ILE A 164 -7.96 -12.02 1.67
N TYR A 165 -6.67 -11.69 1.90
CA TYR A 165 -6.02 -11.84 3.21
C TYR A 165 -6.40 -10.71 4.16
N ASN A 166 -7.67 -10.66 4.57
CA ASN A 166 -8.17 -9.79 5.62
C ASN A 166 -9.35 -10.48 6.32
N ARG A 167 -9.24 -10.67 7.64
CA ARG A 167 -10.25 -11.37 8.44
C ARG A 167 -11.59 -10.65 8.52
N GLU A 168 -11.66 -9.41 8.06
CA GLU A 168 -12.89 -8.61 8.01
C GLU A 168 -13.55 -8.62 6.63
N LEU A 169 -12.84 -9.08 5.58
CA LEU A 169 -13.31 -9.09 4.19
C LEU A 169 -13.83 -10.48 3.81
N GLY A 170 -15.16 -10.60 3.83
CA GLY A 170 -15.87 -11.81 3.39
C GLY A 170 -15.76 -12.09 1.89
N TYR A 171 -16.20 -13.28 1.50
CA TYR A 171 -16.49 -13.59 0.11
C TYR A 171 -17.65 -12.73 -0.39
N ASP A 172 -17.59 -12.21 -1.63
CA ASP A 172 -18.56 -11.24 -2.16
C ASP A 172 -18.77 -10.02 -1.25
N ASP A 173 -17.77 -9.66 -0.42
CA ASP A 173 -17.92 -8.51 0.46
C ASP A 173 -17.93 -7.23 -0.37
N LYS A 174 -19.09 -6.56 -0.37
CA LYS A 174 -19.33 -5.29 -1.05
C LYS A 174 -19.07 -4.09 -0.15
N LYS A 175 -18.61 -4.30 1.09
CA LYS A 175 -18.22 -3.20 1.98
C LYS A 175 -17.06 -2.46 1.33
N GLN A 176 -17.27 -1.16 1.17
CA GLN A 176 -16.18 -0.25 0.89
C GLN A 176 -15.21 -0.29 2.07
N HIS A 177 -13.93 -0.51 1.77
CA HIS A 177 -12.84 -0.59 2.72
C HIS A 177 -11.59 0.01 2.09
N GLY A 178 -10.60 0.36 2.91
CA GLY A 178 -9.35 0.95 2.45
C GLY A 178 -9.56 2.15 1.52
N PHE A 179 -8.91 2.13 0.36
CA PHE A 179 -8.97 3.21 -0.64
C PHE A 179 -10.32 3.36 -1.35
N HIS A 180 -11.30 2.48 -1.13
CA HIS A 180 -12.68 2.73 -1.57
C HIS A 180 -13.33 3.88 -0.78
N LEU A 181 -12.92 4.09 0.47
CA LEU A 181 -13.47 5.11 1.37
C LEU A 181 -12.68 6.43 1.35
N ILE A 182 -11.59 6.49 0.57
CA ILE A 182 -10.67 7.62 0.52
C ILE A 182 -10.80 8.32 -0.83
N ASP A 183 -11.40 9.51 -0.80
CA ASP A 183 -11.46 10.45 -1.92
C ASP A 183 -10.23 11.37 -1.89
N ASN A 184 -9.06 10.79 -2.18
CA ASN A 184 -7.81 11.53 -2.32
C ASN A 184 -7.08 11.07 -3.59
N PRO A 185 -7.41 11.66 -4.76
CA PRO A 185 -6.85 11.25 -6.04
C PRO A 185 -5.31 11.23 -6.10
N PRO A 186 -4.56 12.26 -5.62
CA PRO A 186 -3.10 12.21 -5.68
C PRO A 186 -2.52 11.11 -4.78
N LEU A 187 -3.14 10.82 -3.63
CA LEU A 187 -2.72 9.70 -2.77
C LEU A 187 -3.00 8.35 -3.44
N LYS A 188 -4.22 8.14 -3.96
CA LYS A 188 -4.58 6.89 -4.63
C LYS A 188 -3.66 6.62 -5.82
N LYS A 189 -3.36 7.64 -6.62
CA LYS A 189 -2.39 7.54 -7.72
C LYS A 189 -0.97 7.22 -7.22
N ALA A 190 -0.52 7.84 -6.12
CA ALA A 190 0.80 7.57 -5.56
C ALA A 190 0.93 6.13 -5.05
N ILE A 191 -0.11 5.60 -4.42
CA ILE A 191 -0.14 4.21 -3.98
C ILE A 191 -0.07 3.28 -5.18
N LEU A 192 -0.88 3.49 -6.22
CA LEU A 192 -0.82 2.69 -7.44
C LEU A 192 0.57 2.75 -8.10
N ASP A 193 1.11 3.95 -8.32
CA ASP A 193 2.46 4.15 -8.88
C ASP A 193 3.53 3.40 -8.07
N THR A 194 3.41 3.41 -6.73
CA THR A 194 4.33 2.69 -5.83
C THR A 194 4.14 1.18 -5.96
N LEU A 195 2.92 0.68 -5.80
CA LEU A 195 2.65 -0.74 -5.85
C LEU A 195 2.99 -1.35 -7.22
N ASP A 196 2.87 -0.61 -8.31
CA ASP A 196 3.28 -1.05 -9.65
C ASP A 196 4.80 -1.19 -9.79
N SER A 197 5.58 -0.42 -9.02
CA SER A 197 7.04 -0.40 -9.08
C SER A 197 7.72 -1.45 -8.20
N LEU A 198 6.99 -2.06 -7.27
CA LEU A 198 7.52 -3.01 -6.28
C LEU A 198 7.43 -4.47 -6.76
N ASP A 199 8.25 -5.35 -6.20
CA ASP A 199 8.04 -6.80 -6.31
C ASP A 199 6.84 -7.25 -5.46
N THR A 200 6.34 -8.47 -5.69
CA THR A 200 5.15 -9.00 -5.00
C THR A 200 5.34 -9.07 -3.47
N GLY A 201 6.53 -9.40 -2.99
CA GLY A 201 6.84 -9.43 -1.56
C GLY A 201 6.82 -8.04 -0.94
N SER A 202 7.43 -7.06 -1.59
CA SER A 202 7.40 -5.66 -1.14
C SER A 202 5.98 -5.05 -1.18
N VAL A 203 5.14 -5.44 -2.16
CA VAL A 203 3.71 -5.10 -2.17
C VAL A 203 3.00 -5.66 -0.94
N ALA A 204 3.20 -6.96 -0.66
CA ALA A 204 2.62 -7.63 0.49
C ALA A 204 2.98 -6.90 1.81
N ASP A 205 4.26 -6.61 1.96
CA ASP A 205 4.84 -5.94 3.12
C ASP A 205 4.26 -4.53 3.34
N LEU A 206 4.22 -3.69 2.30
CA LEU A 206 3.67 -2.33 2.40
C LEU A 206 2.17 -2.33 2.69
N VAL A 207 1.39 -3.13 1.96
CA VAL A 207 -0.07 -3.17 2.08
C VAL A 207 -0.47 -3.75 3.45
N SER A 208 0.20 -4.80 3.90
CA SER A 208 -0.01 -5.35 5.25
C SER A 208 0.41 -4.36 6.34
N ASN A 209 1.46 -3.56 6.12
CA ASN A 209 1.87 -2.53 7.07
C ASN A 209 0.80 -1.42 7.23
N LEU A 210 0.13 -1.05 6.14
CA LEU A 210 -0.89 0.01 6.13
C LEU A 210 -2.26 -0.46 6.63
N PHE A 211 -2.63 -1.73 6.43
CA PHE A 211 -4.00 -2.21 6.67
C PHE A 211 -4.14 -3.35 7.69
N LEU A 212 -3.04 -4.00 8.11
CA LEU A 212 -3.06 -5.12 9.09
C LEU A 212 -2.08 -4.97 10.26
N ASN A 213 -1.15 -4.01 10.19
CA ASN A 213 -0.21 -3.59 11.24
C ASN A 213 0.99 -4.52 11.52
N TYR A 214 1.87 -4.70 10.54
CA TYR A 214 3.25 -5.13 10.79
C TYR A 214 4.08 -3.96 11.39
N PRO A 215 5.00 -4.16 12.36
CA PRO A 215 5.36 -5.39 13.06
C PRO A 215 4.56 -5.67 14.35
N SER A 216 3.47 -4.94 14.61
CA SER A 216 2.64 -5.12 15.80
C SER A 216 1.84 -6.43 15.76
N LYS A 217 1.44 -6.93 16.93
CA LYS A 217 0.52 -8.08 17.07
C LYS A 217 -0.96 -7.68 17.13
N THR A 218 -1.28 -6.38 17.08
CA THR A 218 -2.66 -5.85 17.10
C THR A 218 -3.02 -5.26 15.74
N THR A 219 -4.07 -5.78 15.12
CA THR A 219 -4.61 -5.30 13.84
C THR A 219 -5.21 -3.91 14.00
N THR A 220 -4.71 -2.92 13.27
CA THR A 220 -5.29 -1.55 13.22
C THR A 220 -5.45 -1.11 11.77
N SER A 221 -6.54 -0.41 11.46
CA SER A 221 -6.82 0.08 10.11
C SER A 221 -5.97 1.30 9.74
N PHE A 222 -5.91 1.64 8.45
CA PHE A 222 -5.22 2.85 7.97
C PHE A 222 -5.76 4.14 8.60
N GLU A 223 -7.08 4.23 8.81
CA GLU A 223 -7.72 5.37 9.46
C GLU A 223 -7.32 5.49 10.93
N ASP A 224 -7.25 4.37 11.66
CA ASP A 224 -6.78 4.37 13.05
C ASP A 224 -5.33 4.86 13.16
N LEU A 225 -4.48 4.47 12.20
CA LEU A 225 -3.10 4.92 12.15
C LEU A 225 -2.99 6.43 11.90
N LEU A 226 -3.84 6.98 11.02
CA LEU A 226 -3.93 8.42 10.79
C LEU A 226 -4.44 9.17 12.02
N ASN A 227 -5.46 8.63 12.71
CA ASN A 227 -6.00 9.24 13.93
C ASN A 227 -4.95 9.28 15.04
N GLN A 228 -4.20 8.19 15.24
CA GLN A 228 -3.09 8.16 16.19
C GLN A 228 -2.01 9.19 15.85
N TYR A 229 -1.69 9.34 14.56
CA TYR A 229 -0.75 10.36 14.12
C TYR A 229 -1.29 11.78 14.33
N GLY A 230 -2.60 12.00 14.16
CA GLY A 230 -3.25 13.27 14.43
C GLY A 230 -3.10 13.71 15.89
N VAL A 231 -3.32 12.81 16.84
CA VAL A 231 -3.09 13.09 18.27
C VAL A 231 -1.63 13.50 18.53
N LYS A 232 -0.66 12.76 17.97
CA LYS A 232 0.76 13.13 18.08
C LYS A 232 1.04 14.52 17.49
N LEU A 233 0.39 14.88 16.38
CA LEU A 233 0.58 16.16 15.72
C LEU A 233 0.01 17.31 16.55
N GLU A 234 -1.16 17.12 17.16
CA GLU A 234 -1.78 18.10 18.08
C GLU A 234 -0.90 18.31 19.32
N ASP A 235 -0.45 17.23 19.97
CA ASP A 235 0.47 17.29 21.12
C ASP A 235 1.78 18.05 20.81
N LEU A 236 2.27 17.95 19.56
CA LEU A 236 3.45 18.67 19.10
C LEU A 236 3.14 20.14 18.86
N ASN A 237 1.97 20.45 18.28
CA ASN A 237 1.52 21.82 18.02
C ASN A 237 1.32 22.61 19.33
N GLU A 238 0.74 22.01 20.36
CA GLU A 238 0.55 22.66 21.67
C GLU A 238 1.87 23.00 22.38
N LYS A 239 2.96 22.31 22.05
CA LYS A 239 4.30 22.55 22.62
C LYS A 239 5.09 23.63 21.88
N GLN A 240 4.57 24.12 20.75
CA GLN A 240 5.21 25.16 19.95
C GLN A 240 4.86 26.56 20.46
N LEU A 241 5.72 27.53 20.15
CA LEU A 241 5.43 28.95 20.34
C LEU A 241 4.19 29.33 19.51
N GLU A 242 3.34 30.23 20.02
CA GLU A 242 2.08 30.62 19.34
C GLU A 242 2.29 31.05 17.88
N GLU A 243 3.41 31.70 17.56
CA GLU A 243 3.75 32.16 16.20
C GLU A 243 4.13 31.02 15.24
N GLU A 244 4.49 29.85 15.77
CA GLU A 244 4.90 28.66 15.01
C GLU A 244 3.78 27.62 14.88
N GLN A 245 2.69 27.79 15.64
CA GLN A 245 1.54 26.89 15.61
C GLN A 245 0.89 26.86 14.24
N SER A 246 0.53 25.65 13.79
CA SER A 246 -0.26 25.46 12.59
C SER A 246 -1.60 26.19 12.70
N LYS A 247 -1.95 26.94 11.65
CA LYS A 247 -3.29 27.52 11.48
C LYS A 247 -4.39 26.46 11.34
N PHE A 248 -4.01 25.23 10.98
CA PHE A 248 -4.94 24.12 10.76
C PHE A 248 -4.75 23.01 11.77
N THR A 249 -5.88 22.44 12.21
CA THR A 249 -5.96 21.22 13.02
C THR A 249 -6.21 20.04 12.10
N PHE A 250 -5.47 18.94 12.29
CA PHE A 250 -5.67 17.72 11.51
C PHE A 250 -6.79 16.88 12.15
N THR A 251 -7.85 16.63 11.39
CA THR A 251 -9.06 15.96 11.90
C THR A 251 -9.12 14.48 11.56
N GLY A 252 -8.04 13.89 11.02
CA GLY A 252 -8.03 12.53 10.48
C GLY A 252 -8.62 12.41 9.07
N ASN A 253 -9.43 13.38 8.62
CA ASN A 253 -10.00 13.38 7.28
C ASN A 253 -8.97 13.82 6.23
N ILE A 254 -8.60 12.88 5.35
CA ILE A 254 -7.62 13.09 4.30
C ILE A 254 -8.24 13.27 2.90
N ASN A 255 -9.57 13.35 2.81
CA ASN A 255 -10.26 13.50 1.53
C ASN A 255 -10.01 14.90 0.95
N ILE A 256 -9.86 14.98 -0.36
CA ILE A 256 -9.58 16.20 -1.12
C ILE A 256 -10.79 16.49 -2.02
N ASN A 257 -11.32 17.70 -1.91
CA ASN A 257 -12.37 18.17 -2.82
C ASN A 257 -12.07 19.59 -3.33
N ASP A 258 -12.72 19.96 -4.43
CA ASP A 258 -12.48 21.24 -5.13
C ASP A 258 -12.87 22.48 -4.32
N LYS A 259 -13.73 22.34 -3.31
CA LYS A 259 -14.15 23.46 -2.45
C LYS A 259 -13.09 23.82 -1.40
N MET A 260 -12.11 22.95 -1.16
CA MET A 260 -11.02 23.22 -0.24
C MET A 260 -10.05 24.25 -0.81
N SER A 261 -9.56 25.14 0.06
CA SER A 261 -8.47 26.05 -0.30
C SER A 261 -7.21 25.25 -0.62
N LEU A 262 -6.38 25.77 -1.52
CA LEU A 262 -5.08 25.17 -1.84
C LEU A 262 -4.20 25.07 -0.59
N GLU A 263 -4.28 26.05 0.31
CA GLU A 263 -3.57 26.06 1.60
C GLU A 263 -3.95 24.84 2.46
N TYR A 264 -5.25 24.52 2.56
CA TYR A 264 -5.71 23.38 3.36
C TYR A 264 -5.45 22.03 2.68
N GLN A 265 -5.54 21.97 1.35
CA GLN A 265 -5.13 20.76 0.61
C GLN A 265 -3.64 20.46 0.80
N ASN A 266 -2.79 21.48 0.72
CA ASN A 266 -1.36 21.34 0.97
C ASN A 266 -1.07 20.95 2.41
N PHE A 267 -1.83 21.47 3.38
CA PHE A 267 -1.75 21.00 4.77
C PHE A 267 -2.01 19.49 4.87
N ILE A 268 -3.09 18.97 4.26
CA ILE A 268 -3.37 17.52 4.23
C ILE A 268 -2.22 16.74 3.58
N PHE A 269 -1.67 17.25 2.46
CA PHE A 269 -0.55 16.61 1.77
C PHE A 269 0.71 16.55 2.64
N ASP A 270 1.07 17.65 3.30
CA ASP A 270 2.23 17.71 4.18
C ASP A 270 2.04 16.81 5.41
N THR A 271 0.82 16.76 5.97
CA THR A 271 0.47 15.84 7.07
C THR A 271 0.64 14.38 6.65
N LEU A 272 0.18 13.99 5.46
CA LEU A 272 0.36 12.63 4.94
C LEU A 272 1.83 12.27 4.70
N ILE A 273 2.63 13.21 4.19
CA ILE A 273 4.10 13.02 4.07
C ILE A 273 4.72 12.83 5.46
N GLY A 274 4.30 13.63 6.44
CA GLY A 274 4.73 13.50 7.84
C GLY A 274 4.36 12.14 8.42
N PHE A 275 3.14 11.67 8.19
CA PHE A 275 2.66 10.35 8.59
C PHE A 275 3.54 9.23 8.02
N PHE A 276 3.82 9.22 6.72
CA PHE A 276 4.67 8.17 6.13
C PHE A 276 6.10 8.19 6.69
N LYS A 277 6.65 9.37 7.01
CA LYS A 277 7.95 9.48 7.68
C LYS A 277 7.91 8.95 9.12
N ASP A 278 6.82 9.21 9.86
CA ASP A 278 6.61 8.64 11.21
C ASP A 278 6.59 7.11 11.17
N ARG A 279 5.98 6.52 10.13
CA ARG A 279 6.02 5.07 9.88
C ARG A 279 7.44 4.56 9.67
N ILE A 280 8.23 5.21 8.81
CA ILE A 280 9.64 4.85 8.59
C ILE A 280 10.43 4.92 9.90
N ASN A 281 10.25 5.98 10.69
CA ASN A 281 10.95 6.15 11.96
C ASN A 281 10.57 5.06 12.97
N SER A 282 9.27 4.74 13.08
CA SER A 282 8.80 3.65 13.94
C SER A 282 9.44 2.31 13.55
N ILE A 283 9.64 2.05 12.26
CA ILE A 283 10.33 0.84 11.78
C ILE A 283 11.82 0.88 12.17
N ARG A 284 12.48 2.04 12.07
CA ARG A 284 13.90 2.19 12.49
C ARG A 284 14.06 1.94 13.99
N GLU A 285 13.22 2.57 14.81
CA GLU A 285 13.22 2.37 16.27
C GLU A 285 12.97 0.89 16.62
N TYR A 286 12.05 0.22 15.93
CA TYR A 286 11.82 -1.21 16.13
C TYR A 286 13.04 -2.06 15.77
N LYS A 287 13.74 -1.75 14.67
CA LYS A 287 14.99 -2.44 14.28
C LYS A 287 16.09 -2.28 15.33
N GLU A 288 16.26 -1.07 15.86
CA GLU A 288 17.30 -0.78 16.87
C GLU A 288 17.06 -1.53 18.18
N ASN A 289 15.79 -1.77 18.53
CA ASN A 289 15.40 -2.48 19.75
C ASN A 289 15.45 -4.02 19.65
N ILE A 290 15.65 -4.59 18.45
CA ILE A 290 15.77 -6.04 18.26
C ILE A 290 17.23 -6.40 18.02
N GLU A 291 17.88 -6.97 19.03
CA GLU A 291 19.24 -7.48 18.90
C GLU A 291 19.36 -8.47 17.72
N LYS A 292 20.23 -8.14 16.76
CA LYS A 292 20.85 -9.06 15.78
C LYS A 292 19.91 -9.85 14.85
N THR A 293 18.91 -9.21 14.26
CA THR A 293 18.33 -9.74 13.01
C THR A 293 18.28 -8.66 11.93
N THR A 294 19.10 -8.83 10.89
CA THR A 294 18.87 -8.20 9.59
C THR A 294 17.56 -8.76 9.05
N ASN A 295 16.44 -8.07 9.34
CA ASN A 295 15.15 -8.47 8.84
C ASN A 295 14.94 -7.75 7.49
N SER A 296 15.28 -8.43 6.40
CA SER A 296 15.17 -7.89 5.02
C SER A 296 13.78 -7.35 4.70
N SER A 297 12.73 -7.89 5.31
CA SER A 297 11.36 -7.36 5.18
C SER A 297 11.24 -5.93 5.73
N LEU A 298 11.86 -5.61 6.86
CA LEU A 298 11.83 -4.25 7.41
C LEU A 298 12.63 -3.24 6.56
N ASP A 299 13.68 -3.67 5.84
CA ASP A 299 14.37 -2.84 4.84
C ASP A 299 13.46 -2.60 3.62
N ASN A 300 12.80 -3.65 3.12
CA ASN A 300 11.86 -3.56 2.01
C ASN A 300 10.69 -2.60 2.31
N ILE A 301 10.13 -2.65 3.52
CA ILE A 301 9.05 -1.75 3.95
C ILE A 301 9.54 -0.29 3.95
N GLN A 302 10.75 -0.03 4.50
CA GLN A 302 11.31 1.33 4.51
C GLN A 302 11.50 1.87 3.09
N ASN A 303 12.10 1.08 2.21
CA ASN A 303 12.28 1.44 0.80
C ASN A 303 10.94 1.69 0.10
N SER A 304 9.92 0.87 0.39
CA SER A 304 8.58 1.02 -0.15
C SER A 304 7.91 2.32 0.29
N TYR A 305 8.10 2.73 1.55
CA TYR A 305 7.64 4.04 2.03
C TYR A 305 8.40 5.22 1.41
N ASP A 306 9.72 5.10 1.22
CA ASP A 306 10.50 6.15 0.56
C ASP A 306 10.00 6.37 -0.88
N ILE A 307 9.74 5.28 -1.62
CA ILE A 307 9.13 5.34 -2.97
C ILE A 307 7.73 5.98 -2.90
N LEU A 308 6.89 5.59 -1.93
CA LEU A 308 5.57 6.19 -1.73
C LEU A 308 5.63 7.69 -1.49
N ILE A 309 6.55 8.15 -0.65
CA ILE A 309 6.72 9.57 -0.36
C ILE A 309 7.10 10.34 -1.62
N GLU A 310 8.02 9.82 -2.43
CA GLU A 310 8.45 10.51 -3.66
C GLU A 310 7.36 10.51 -4.73
N ASN A 311 6.66 9.39 -4.93
CA ASN A 311 5.50 9.31 -5.82
C ASN A 311 4.39 10.27 -5.35
N PHE A 312 4.13 10.36 -4.05
CA PHE A 312 3.12 11.24 -3.51
C PHE A 312 3.48 12.72 -3.71
N LYS A 313 4.73 13.12 -3.41
CA LYS A 313 5.22 14.48 -3.71
C LYS A 313 5.12 14.84 -5.19
N ARG A 314 5.38 13.90 -6.10
CA ARG A 314 5.23 14.13 -7.54
C ARG A 314 3.76 14.36 -7.89
N ASN A 315 2.88 13.47 -7.43
CA ASN A 315 1.46 13.50 -7.76
C ASN A 315 0.73 14.71 -7.15
N THR A 316 1.13 15.19 -5.96
CA THR A 316 0.57 16.43 -5.38
C THR A 316 1.01 17.68 -6.15
N LYS A 317 2.26 17.73 -6.66
CA LYS A 317 2.72 18.82 -7.53
C LYS A 317 1.95 18.86 -8.85
N GLU A 318 1.73 17.72 -9.48
CA GLU A 318 0.93 17.60 -10.70
C GLU A 318 -0.50 18.06 -10.46
N TYR A 319 -1.14 17.55 -9.40
CA TYR A 319 -2.50 17.93 -9.01
C TYR A 319 -2.66 19.45 -8.81
N ASN A 320 -1.73 20.07 -8.08
CA ASN A 320 -1.76 21.50 -7.82
C ASN A 320 -1.57 22.34 -9.10
N LYS A 321 -0.74 21.86 -10.03
CA LYS A 321 -0.53 22.54 -11.32
C LYS A 321 -1.82 22.55 -12.14
N ASP A 322 -2.50 21.41 -12.23
CA ASP A 322 -3.74 21.28 -13.00
C ASP A 322 -4.87 22.12 -12.38
N LYS A 323 -4.98 22.13 -11.05
CA LYS A 323 -5.92 22.99 -10.33
C LYS A 323 -5.67 24.48 -10.59
N ASN A 324 -4.41 24.93 -10.56
CA ASN A 324 -4.08 26.32 -10.84
C ASN A 324 -4.45 26.72 -12.28
N ILE A 325 -4.17 25.86 -13.27
CA ILE A 325 -4.56 26.09 -14.67
C ILE A 325 -6.09 26.23 -14.80
N LEU A 326 -6.85 25.35 -14.13
CA LEU A 326 -8.31 25.39 -14.13
C LEU A 326 -8.84 26.69 -13.49
N ASP A 327 -8.28 27.09 -12.36
CA ASP A 327 -8.66 28.32 -11.67
C ASP A 327 -8.36 29.57 -12.51
N GLU A 328 -7.23 29.61 -13.21
CA GLU A 328 -6.89 30.67 -14.17
C GLU A 328 -7.86 30.72 -15.35
N TYR A 329 -8.17 29.56 -15.95
CA TYR A 329 -9.14 29.46 -17.04
C TYR A 329 -10.53 29.95 -16.60
N MET A 330 -10.98 29.57 -15.41
CA MET A 330 -12.28 29.96 -14.87
C MET A 330 -12.35 31.46 -14.53
N LYS A 331 -11.26 32.04 -14.01
CA LYS A 331 -11.17 33.49 -13.79
C LYS A 331 -11.21 34.28 -15.10
N ASN A 332 -10.45 33.84 -16.11
CA ASN A 332 -10.38 34.50 -17.42
C ASN A 332 -11.71 34.41 -18.18
N ASN A 333 -12.44 33.30 -18.06
CA ASN A 333 -13.76 33.17 -18.70
C ASN A 333 -14.88 33.88 -17.95
N LYS A 334 -14.82 33.98 -16.61
CA LYS A 334 -15.75 34.83 -15.87
C LYS A 334 -15.56 36.31 -16.22
N ALA A 335 -14.32 36.78 -16.38
CA ALA A 335 -14.04 38.15 -16.84
C ALA A 335 -14.66 38.43 -18.23
N ASN A 336 -14.53 37.48 -19.17
CA ASN A 336 -15.09 37.60 -20.53
C ASN A 336 -16.63 37.62 -20.60
N ILE A 337 -17.34 37.15 -19.57
CA ILE A 337 -18.82 37.19 -19.53
C ILE A 337 -19.32 38.56 -19.06
N TYR A 338 -18.58 39.25 -18.20
CA TYR A 338 -18.95 40.60 -17.75
C TYR A 338 -18.58 41.68 -18.78
N ASP A 339 -17.56 41.47 -19.61
CA ASP A 339 -17.18 42.41 -20.68
C ASP A 339 -18.07 42.35 -21.93
N ARG A 340 -18.93 41.32 -22.06
CA ARG A 340 -19.87 41.20 -23.20
C ARG A 340 -21.24 41.83 -22.97
N ASN A 341 -21.49 42.45 -21.81
CA ASN A 341 -22.77 43.10 -21.48
C ASN A 341 -22.73 44.64 -21.58
N PHE A 342 -21.71 45.22 -22.22
CA PHE A 342 -21.66 46.65 -22.56
C PHE A 342 -21.29 46.88 -24.02
N VAL A 343 -22.25 46.69 -24.93
CA VAL A 343 -22.34 47.41 -26.21
C VAL A 343 -23.80 47.67 -26.54
#